data_AF-A0A1G3B7H1-F1
#
_entry.id   AF-A0A1G3B7H1-F1
#
_cell.length_a   1.000
_cell.length_b   1.000
_cell.length_c   1.000
_cell.angle_alpha   90.00
_cell.angle_beta   90.00
_cell.angle_gamma   90.00
#
_symmetry.space_group_name_H-M   'P 1'
#
loop_
_entity.id
_entity.type
_entity.pdbx_description
1 polymer ?
#
loop_
_entity_poly.entity_id
_entity_poly.type
_entity_poly.pdbx_seq_one_letter_code
_entity_poly.pdbx_strand_id
1 'polypeptide(L)' 'MRCPVCKGTIKRGTTNLPVEIEKGVLSIKGVPADVCTQCEEAFIPDEVASLMEKIVARARKMKVELEVVSFEAVV' A
#
# COMPACT_ATOMS: atom_id res chain seq x y z
N MET A 1 17.45 7.73 -1.07
CA MET A 1 18.24 6.81 -1.92
C MET A 1 17.96 7.07 -3.40
N ARG A 2 18.59 6.33 -4.32
CA ARG A 2 18.28 6.36 -5.77
C ARG A 2 17.33 5.22 -6.13
N CYS A 3 16.35 5.49 -7.00
CA CYS A 3 15.40 4.50 -7.50
C CYS A 3 16.11 3.41 -8.31
N PRO A 4 15.96 2.12 -7.99
CA PRO A 4 16.57 1.05 -8.77
C PRO A 4 16.02 0.99 -10.20
N VAL A 5 14.75 1.37 -10.40
CA VAL A 5 14.02 1.33 -11.68
C VAL A 5 14.46 2.44 -12.64
N CYS A 6 14.36 3.72 -12.23
CA CYS A 6 14.58 4.87 -13.12
C CYS A 6 15.78 5.76 -12.72
N LYS A 7 16.50 5.42 -11.64
CA LYS A 7 17.60 6.22 -11.05
C LYS A 7 17.19 7.60 -10.50
N GLY A 8 15.90 7.86 -10.36
CA GLY A 8 15.38 9.08 -9.72
C GLY A 8 15.60 9.16 -8.21
N THR A 9 15.21 10.28 -7.61
CA THR A 9 15.31 10.50 -6.17
C THR A 9 14.13 9.84 -5.46
N ILE A 10 14.40 9.07 -4.40
CA ILE A 10 13.36 8.51 -3.53
C ILE A 10 13.23 9.36 -2.27
N LYS A 11 11.99 9.63 -1.86
CA LYS A 11 11.63 10.36 -0.64
C LYS A 11 10.52 9.63 0.11
N ARG A 12 10.48 9.82 1.43
CA ARG A 12 9.34 9.38 2.25
C ARG A 12 8.05 10.06 1.79
N GLY A 13 6.98 9.28 1.72
CA GLY A 13 5.66 9.73 1.34
C GLY A 13 4.62 8.65 1.65
N THR A 14 3.51 8.70 0.91
CA THR A 14 2.45 7.71 1.00
C THR A 14 1.98 7.31 -0.39
N THR A 15 1.49 6.10 -0.53
CA THR A 15 0.85 5.62 -1.77
C THR A 15 -0.51 4.99 -1.47
N ASN A 16 -1.35 4.88 -2.49
CA ASN A 16 -2.61 4.14 -2.41
C ASN A 16 -2.42 2.80 -3.14
N LEU A 17 -2.70 1.70 -2.44
CA LEU A 17 -2.48 0.36 -2.97
C LEU A 17 -3.82 -0.34 -3.20
N PRO A 18 -4.21 -0.57 -4.47
CA PRO A 18 -5.27 -1.52 -4.79
C PRO A 18 -4.76 -2.95 -4.59
N VAL A 19 -5.55 -3.77 -3.94
CA VAL A 19 -5.31 -5.19 -3.68
C VAL A 19 -6.50 -5.97 -4.19
N GLU A 20 -6.27 -6.89 -5.11
CA GLU A 20 -7.30 -7.82 -5.55
C GLU A 20 -7.54 -8.88 -4.47
N ILE A 21 -8.82 -9.11 -4.15
CA ILE A 21 -9.28 -10.18 -3.28
C ILE A 21 -10.29 -11.04 -4.05
N GLU A 22 -10.54 -12.27 -3.61
CA GLU A 22 -11.32 -13.28 -4.34
C GLU A 22 -12.66 -12.79 -4.93
N LYS A 23 -13.30 -11.81 -4.27
CA LYS A 23 -14.63 -11.30 -4.62
C LYS A 23 -14.67 -9.81 -4.92
N GLY A 24 -13.52 -9.15 -5.05
CA GLY A 24 -13.51 -7.70 -5.20
C GLY A 24 -12.12 -7.06 -5.15
N VAL A 25 -12.12 -5.74 -4.98
CA VAL A 25 -10.90 -4.93 -4.87
C VAL A 25 -10.92 -4.17 -3.55
N LEU A 26 -9.82 -4.26 -2.81
CA LEU A 26 -9.56 -3.46 -1.61
C LEU A 26 -8.58 -2.34 -1.98
N SER A 27 -8.96 -1.07 -1.81
CA SER A 27 -8.04 0.06 -1.93
C SER A 27 -7.59 0.51 -0.54
N ILE A 28 -6.32 0.32 -0.22
CA ILE A 28 -5.70 0.82 1.02
C ILE A 28 -5.06 2.17 0.72
N LYS A 29 -5.60 3.25 1.30
CA LYS A 29 -5.16 4.63 1.07
C LYS A 29 -4.12 5.07 2.09
N GLY A 30 -3.18 5.92 1.66
CA GLY A 30 -2.24 6.57 2.57
C GLY A 30 -1.19 5.63 3.18
N VAL A 31 -0.84 4.55 2.49
CA VAL A 31 0.16 3.58 2.95
C VAL A 31 1.55 4.26 2.98
N PRO A 32 2.22 4.33 4.14
CA PRO A 32 3.56 4.88 4.25
C PRO A 32 4.55 4.13 3.36
N ALA A 33 5.30 4.88 2.56
CA ALA A 33 6.23 4.31 1.60
C ALA A 33 7.39 5.27 1.32
N ASP A 34 8.47 4.71 0.80
CA ASP A 34 9.49 5.48 0.11
C ASP A 34 9.09 5.56 -1.38
N VAL A 35 8.82 6.76 -1.88
CA VAL A 35 8.27 6.97 -3.24
C VAL A 35 9.29 7.69 -4.12
N CYS A 36 9.49 7.17 -5.33
CA CYS A 36 10.30 7.82 -6.35
C CYS A 36 9.61 9.09 -6.86
N THR A 37 10.29 10.23 -6.83
CA THR A 37 9.74 11.53 -7.27
C THR A 37 9.62 11.67 -8.79
N GLN A 38 9.99 10.64 -9.58
CA GLN A 38 9.99 10.68 -11.04
C GLN A 38 9.09 9.64 -11.68
N CYS A 39 9.15 8.39 -11.23
CA CYS A 39 8.35 7.30 -11.81
C CYS A 39 7.27 6.78 -10.84
N GLU A 40 7.11 7.42 -9.68
CA GLU A 40 6.10 7.09 -8.66
C GLU A 40 6.18 5.67 -8.07
N GLU A 41 7.25 4.94 -8.37
CA GLU A 41 7.53 3.63 -7.79
C GLU A 41 7.59 3.74 -6.25
N ALA A 42 6.79 2.91 -5.58
CA ALA A 42 6.65 2.90 -4.14
C ALA A 42 7.35 1.67 -3.53
N PHE A 43 8.23 1.92 -2.57
CA PHE A 43 8.94 0.90 -1.82
C PHE A 43 8.32 0.81 -0.43
N ILE A 44 7.67 -0.32 -0.15
CA ILE A 44 6.94 -0.55 1.10
C ILE A 44 7.88 -1.20 2.12
N PRO A 45 8.08 -0.59 3.31
CA PRO A 45 8.84 -1.22 4.39
C PRO A 45 8.18 -2.51 4.88
N ASP A 46 8.99 -3.45 5.36
CA ASP A 46 8.52 -4.75 5.87
C ASP A 46 7.45 -4.64 6.98
N GLU A 47 7.64 -3.68 7.90
CA GLU A 47 6.68 -3.39 8.97
C GLU A 47 5.32 -2.92 8.45
N VAL A 48 5.33 -2.13 7.37
CA VAL A 48 4.11 -1.61 6.72
C VAL A 48 3.43 -2.74 5.96
N ALA A 49 4.19 -3.57 5.24
CA ALA A 49 3.67 -4.73 4.53
C ALA A 49 2.98 -5.72 5.51
N SER A 50 3.61 -5.99 6.65
CA SER A 50 3.04 -6.84 7.72
C SER A 50 1.71 -6.30 8.27
N LEU A 51 1.56 -4.98 8.39
CA LEU A 51 0.30 -4.36 8.80
C LEU A 51 -0.76 -4.44 7.69
N MET A 52 -0.37 -4.22 6.43
CA MET A 52 -1.28 -4.36 5.29
C MET A 52 -1.86 -5.77 5.18
N GLU A 53 -1.06 -6.82 5.43
CA GLU A 53 -1.54 -8.20 5.43
C GLU A 53 -2.69 -8.42 6.43
N LYS A 54 -2.63 -7.80 7.61
CA LYS A 54 -3.72 -7.86 8.60
C LYS A 54 -5.00 -7.18 8.07
N ILE A 55 -4.85 -6.04 7.39
CA ILE A 55 -5.97 -5.32 6.78
C ILE A 55 -6.60 -6.18 5.67
N VAL A 56 -5.78 -6.78 4.79
CA VAL A 56 -6.23 -7.68 3.73
C VAL A 56 -6.93 -8.92 4.30
N ALA A 57 -6.37 -9.53 5.35
CA ALA A 57 -6.97 -10.71 6.00
C ALA A 57 -8.34 -10.39 6.63
N ARG A 58 -8.53 -9.17 7.14
CA ARG A 58 -9.84 -8.69 7.59
C ARG A 58 -10.80 -8.49 6.40
N ALA A 59 -10.36 -7.79 5.37
CA ALA A 59 -11.18 -7.48 4.19
C ALA A 59 -11.67 -8.75 3.47
N ARG A 60 -10.84 -9.80 3.39
CA ARG A 60 -11.23 -11.11 2.83
C ARG A 60 -12.42 -11.78 3.53
N LYS A 61 -12.70 -11.44 4.79
CA LYS A 61 -13.87 -11.96 5.52
C LYS A 61 -15.16 -11.20 5.15
N MET A 62 -15.04 -10.05 4.51
CA MET A 62 -16.15 -9.23 4.06
C MET A 62 -16.64 -9.74 2.70
N LYS A 63 -17.96 -9.66 2.45
CA LYS A 63 -18.56 -10.04 1.16
C LYS A 63 -18.84 -8.79 0.32
N VAL A 64 -17.81 -8.01 0.02
CA VAL A 64 -17.91 -6.74 -0.71
C VAL A 64 -17.08 -6.78 -1.99
N GLU A 65 -17.57 -6.15 -3.06
CA GLU A 65 -16.88 -6.08 -4.35
C GLU A 65 -15.87 -4.93 -4.44
N LEU A 66 -16.08 -3.87 -3.65
CA LEU A 66 -15.16 -2.75 -3.51
C LEU A 66 -15.13 -2.29 -2.06
N GLU A 67 -13.95 -2.26 -1.47
CA GLU A 67 -13.71 -1.70 -0.15
C GLU A 67 -12.59 -0.65 -0.23
N VAL A 68 -12.77 0.49 0.43
CA VAL A 68 -11.76 1.53 0.52
C VAL A 68 -11.49 1.80 2.00
N VAL A 69 -10.24 1.61 2.41
CA VAL A 69 -9.81 1.81 3.81
C VAL A 69 -8.60 2.73 3.85
N SER A 70 -8.47 3.51 4.91
CA SER A 70 -7.24 4.27 5.19
C SER A 70 -6.24 3.39 5.93
N PHE A 71 -4.95 3.56 5.65
CA PHE A 71 -3.89 2.97 6.43
C PHE A 71 -3.82 3.68 7.78
N GLU A 72 -4.47 3.10 8.78
CA GLU A 72 -4.28 3.45 10.18
C GLU A 72 -3.37 2.38 10.77
N ALA A 73 -2.13 2.74 11.09
CA ALA A 73 -1.26 1.87 11.87
C ALA A 73 -2.00 1.58 13.18
N VAL A 74 -2.47 0.33 13.34
CA VAL A 74 -3.07 -0.12 14.60
C VAL A 74 -1.97 0.02 15.65
N VAL A 75 -2.08 1.06 16.48
CA VAL A 75 -1.26 1.27 17.68
C VAL A 75 -1.67 0.25 18.74
#